data_AF-A0A381QEZ5-F1
#
_entry.id   AF-A0A381QEZ5-F1
#
_cell.length_a   1.000
_cell.length_b   1.000
_cell.length_c   1.000
_cell.angle_alpha   90.00
_cell.angle_beta   90.00
_cell.angle_gamma   90.00
#
_symmetry.space_group_name_H-M   'P 1'
#
loop_
_entity.id
_entity.type
_entity.pdbx_description
1 polymer ?
#
loop_
_entity_poly.entity_id
_entity_poly.type
_entity_poly.pdbx_seq_one_letter_code
_entity_poly.pdbx_strand_id
1 'polypeptide(L)' 'LPKVHEHDNHPPQALALFEDKRIILVYTFESDLGDGWEDASVHQDPFPIREAALKMGVNIIYFALTQ' A
#
# COMPACT_ATOMS: atom_id res chain seq x y z
N LEU A 1 1.60 -1.19 -7.47
CA LEU A 1 1.34 -0.55 -6.16
C LEU A 1 0.61 0.76 -6.43
N PRO A 2 -0.56 1.03 -5.83
CA PRO A 2 -1.28 2.31 -6.00
C PRO A 2 -0.40 3.50 -5.56
N LYS A 3 -0.33 4.56 -6.37
CA LYS A 3 0.25 5.85 -5.96
C LYS A 3 -0.90 6.67 -5.39
N VAL A 4 -1.04 6.70 -4.07
CA VAL A 4 -2.12 7.42 -3.40
C VAL A 4 -1.75 8.88 -3.24
N HIS A 5 -0.54 9.15 -2.75
CA HIS A 5 -0.02 10.50 -2.55
C HIS A 5 1.27 10.77 -3.34
N GLU A 6 1.50 12.03 -3.73
CA GLU A 6 2.75 12.50 -4.33
C GLU A 6 3.69 13.03 -3.25
N HIS A 7 4.87 12.43 -3.11
CA HIS A 7 5.94 12.97 -2.27
C HIS A 7 7.05 13.54 -3.16
N ASP A 8 8.11 12.77 -3.46
CA ASP A 8 9.33 13.26 -4.10
C ASP A 8 9.41 12.91 -5.58
N ASN A 9 8.26 12.74 -6.25
CA ASN A 9 8.16 12.41 -7.67
C ASN A 9 8.81 11.09 -8.11
N HIS A 10 9.06 10.18 -7.17
CA HIS A 10 9.52 8.82 -7.49
C HIS A 10 8.35 7.86 -7.77
N PRO A 11 8.58 6.81 -8.59
CA PRO A 11 7.58 5.78 -8.82
C PRO A 11 7.30 4.97 -7.53
N PRO A 12 6.03 4.55 -7.30
CA PRO A 12 5.66 3.76 -6.13
C PRO A 12 6.30 2.37 -6.20
N GLN A 13 6.91 1.91 -5.10
CA GLN A 13 7.59 0.62 -5.02
C GLN A 13 7.21 -0.15 -3.76
N ALA A 14 7.06 -1.47 -3.89
CA ALA A 14 6.98 -2.37 -2.75
C ALA A 14 8.36 -3.01 -2.54
N LEU A 15 9.02 -2.62 -1.47
CA LEU A 15 10.30 -3.18 -1.04
C LEU A 15 10.03 -4.19 0.08
N ALA A 16 10.82 -5.26 0.17
CA ALA A 16 10.59 -6.30 1.16
C ALA A 16 11.88 -6.86 1.75
N LEU A 17 11.83 -7.21 3.04
CA LEU A 17 12.84 -8.04 3.70
C LEU A 17 12.36 -9.48 3.74
N PHE A 18 13.29 -10.40 3.49
CA PHE A 18 13.01 -11.83 3.44
C PHE A 18 13.83 -12.59 4.49
N GLU A 19 13.20 -13.58 5.11
CA GLU A 19 13.84 -14.63 5.91
C GLU A 19 13.43 -15.97 5.31
N ASP A 20 14.38 -16.79 4.85
CA ASP A 20 14.13 -18.10 4.23
C ASP A 20 13.00 -18.12 3.19
N LYS A 21 12.99 -17.10 2.31
CA LYS A 21 11.99 -16.84 1.24
C LYS A 21 10.62 -16.36 1.74
N ARG A 22 10.41 -16.22 3.04
CA ARG A 22 9.22 -15.59 3.62
C ARG A 22 9.43 -14.08 3.71
N ILE A 23 8.43 -13.31 3.29
CA ILE A 23 8.41 -11.86 3.53
C ILE A 23 8.14 -11.62 5.02
N ILE A 24 9.03 -10.90 5.68
CA ILE A 24 8.89 -10.50 7.10
C ILE A 24 8.57 -9.02 7.28
N LEU A 25 8.86 -8.20 6.25
CA LEU A 25 8.54 -6.78 6.22
C LEU A 25 8.25 -6.36 4.78
N VAL A 26 7.19 -5.59 4.58
CA VAL A 26 6.91 -4.86 3.34
C VAL A 26 6.96 -3.38 3.64
N TYR A 27 7.73 -2.65 2.85
CA TYR A 27 7.80 -1.19 2.87
C TYR A 27 7.25 -0.65 1.55
N THR A 28 6.19 0.14 1.62
CA THR A 28 5.54 0.76 0.47
C THR A 28 6.12 2.15 0.25
N PHE A 29 7.23 2.21 -0.48
CA PHE A 29 7.91 3.47 -0.78
C PHE A 29 7.08 4.28 -1.77
N GLU A 30 6.90 5.58 -1.48
CA GLU A 30 6.31 6.55 -2.42
C GLU A 30 4.92 6.14 -2.90
N SER A 31 4.12 5.49 -2.05
CA SER A 31 2.78 5.00 -2.38
C SER A 31 1.72 5.57 -1.45
N ASP A 32 2.02 5.62 -0.15
CA ASP A 32 1.12 6.03 0.93
C ASP A 32 -0.23 5.31 0.96
N LEU A 33 -0.19 3.98 1.12
CA LEU A 33 -1.42 3.20 1.21
C LEU A 33 -2.34 3.66 2.36
N GLY A 34 -1.78 4.28 3.41
CA GLY A 34 -2.49 4.78 4.57
C GLY A 34 -3.56 5.81 4.20
N ASP A 35 -3.19 6.84 3.45
CA ASP A 35 -4.10 7.88 2.93
C ASP A 35 -5.35 7.27 2.25
N GLY A 36 -5.14 6.17 1.51
CA GLY A 36 -6.20 5.50 0.78
C GLY A 36 -7.11 4.62 1.66
N TRP A 37 -6.68 4.29 2.88
CA TRP A 37 -7.41 3.49 3.85
C TRP A 37 -8.21 4.33 4.84
N GLU A 38 -7.85 5.59 5.01
CA GLU A 38 -8.55 6.52 5.90
C GLU A 38 -9.93 6.92 5.36
N ASP A 39 -10.69 7.64 6.19
CA ASP A 39 -11.97 8.22 5.76
C ASP A 39 -11.77 9.17 4.57
N ALA A 40 -12.73 9.17 3.63
CA ALA A 40 -12.65 9.99 2.43
C ALA A 40 -12.49 11.49 2.74
N SER A 41 -12.95 11.96 3.90
CA SER A 41 -12.88 13.36 4.30
C SER A 41 -11.48 13.84 4.70
N VAL A 42 -10.53 12.94 5.00
CA VAL A 42 -9.19 13.33 5.47
C VAL A 42 -8.31 13.80 4.31
N HIS A 43 -8.11 12.95 3.31
CA HIS A 43 -7.25 13.22 2.15
C HIS A 43 -8.02 13.58 0.88
N GLN A 44 -9.33 13.29 0.82
CA GLN A 44 -10.19 13.55 -0.34
C GLN A 44 -9.73 12.89 -1.64
N ASP A 45 -8.99 11.78 -1.53
CA ASP A 45 -8.54 11.01 -2.69
C ASP A 45 -9.72 10.45 -3.50
N PRO A 46 -9.62 10.43 -4.84
CA PRO A 46 -10.61 9.83 -5.71
C PRO A 46 -10.93 8.38 -5.31
N PHE A 47 -12.22 8.02 -5.35
CA PHE A 47 -12.67 6.67 -5.01
C PHE A 47 -11.88 5.53 -5.68
N PRO A 48 -11.53 5.58 -6.99
CA PRO A 48 -10.73 4.53 -7.61
C PRO A 48 -9.34 4.34 -6.99
N ILE A 49 -8.71 5.41 -6.50
CA ILE A 49 -7.40 5.35 -5.84
C ILE A 49 -7.54 4.71 -4.45
N ARG A 50 -8.54 5.14 -3.67
CA ARG A 50 -8.85 4.56 -2.36
C ARG A 50 -9.20 3.08 -2.46
N GLU A 51 -10.03 2.71 -3.44
CA GLU A 51 -10.39 1.30 -3.69
C GLU A 51 -9.15 0.46 -4.03
N ALA A 52 -8.24 0.98 -4.85
CA ALA A 52 -6.99 0.29 -5.19
C ALA A 52 -6.07 0.14 -3.95
N ALA A 53 -5.98 1.17 -3.10
CA ALA A 53 -5.23 1.14 -1.85
C ALA A 53 -5.80 0.08 -0.90
N LEU A 54 -7.11 0.06 -0.68
CA LEU A 54 -7.80 -0.92 0.17
C LEU A 54 -7.59 -2.36 -0.35
N LYS A 55 -7.73 -2.58 -1.67
CA LYS A 55 -7.42 -3.88 -2.30
C LYS A 55 -5.98 -4.32 -2.03
N MET A 56 -5.01 -3.40 -2.11
CA MET A 56 -3.62 -3.72 -1.79
C MET A 56 -3.44 -4.07 -0.30
N GLY A 57 -4.09 -3.34 0.61
CA GLY A 57 -4.09 -3.65 2.05
C GLY A 57 -4.65 -5.05 2.35
N VAL A 58 -5.78 -5.39 1.73
CA VAL A 58 -6.37 -6.74 1.82
C VAL A 58 -5.41 -7.80 1.31
N ASN A 59 -4.74 -7.57 0.18
CA ASN A 59 -3.76 -8.52 -0.36
C ASN A 59 -2.57 -8.74 0.60
N ILE A 60 -2.07 -7.68 1.25
CA ILE A 60 -0.97 -7.78 2.23
C ILE A 60 -1.40 -8.63 3.42
N ILE A 61 -2.57 -8.35 3.99
CA ILE A 61 -3.10 -9.10 5.15
C ILE A 61 -3.39 -10.55 4.76
N TYR A 62 -4.04 -10.78 3.62
CA TYR A 62 -4.34 -12.11 3.12
C TYR A 62 -3.06 -12.93 2.94
N PHE A 63 -2.05 -12.36 2.26
CA PHE A 63 -0.74 -13.01 2.10
C PHE A 63 -0.10 -13.36 3.45
N ALA A 64 -0.12 -12.44 4.42
CA ALA A 64 0.49 -12.66 5.74
C ALA A 64 -0.20 -13.76 6.56
N LEU A 65 -1.50 -14.02 6.31
CA LEU A 65 -2.32 -14.94 7.10
C LEU A 65 -2.59 -16.29 6.42
N THR A 66 -2.39 -16.41 5.10
CA THR A 66 -2.78 -17.63 4.35
C THR A 66 -1.66 -18.31 3.57
N GLN A 67 -0.43 -17.80 3.62
CA GLN A 67 0.75 -18.46 3.02
C GLN A 67 1.36 -19.49 3.97
#